data_AF-A0A3C0JPR4-F1
#
_entry.id   AF-A0A3C0JPR4-F1
#
_cell.length_a   1.000
_cell.length_b   1.000
_cell.length_c   1.000
_cell.angle_alpha   90.00
_cell.angle_beta   90.00
_cell.angle_gamma   90.00
#
_symmetry.space_group_name_H-M   'P 1'
#
loop_
_entity.id
_entity.type
_entity.pdbx_description
1 polymer ?
#
loop_
_entity_poly.entity_id
_entity_poly.type
_entity_poly.pdbx_seq_one_letter_code
_entity_poly.pdbx_strand_id
1 'polypeptide(L)'
;MSVSGYLVPFPDHGAADLMSNHLEQVVQTTGPGKIIARTSLPAAPGKGSGIPSGPSGRSARKKLEFFRLEKNEWVLLYGTMVEGGQEPEESLLDVQSAESIKCRLTNMSGSEGQFSLECTYEPD
;
A
#
# COMPACT_ATOMS: atom_id res chain seq x y z
N MET A 1 -14.24 4.91 0.92
CA MET A 1 -13.86 4.45 2.29
C MET A 1 -12.35 4.31 2.27
N SER A 2 -11.64 4.86 3.24
CA SER A 2 -10.16 4.78 3.31
C SER A 2 -9.78 3.97 4.54
N VAL A 3 -8.78 3.10 4.41
CA VAL A 3 -8.19 2.35 5.51
C VAL A 3 -6.81 2.94 5.79
N SER A 4 -6.47 3.12 7.07
CA SER A 4 -5.15 3.58 7.46
C SER A 4 -4.55 2.66 8.51
N GLY A 5 -3.23 2.54 8.47
CA GLY A 5 -2.41 1.76 9.38
C GLY A 5 -1.30 2.62 9.94
N TYR A 6 -0.82 2.26 11.12
CA TYR A 6 0.33 2.91 11.73
C TYR A 6 1.40 1.87 11.99
N LEU A 7 2.58 2.05 11.41
CA LEU A 7 3.74 1.27 11.81
C LEU A 7 4.40 1.97 13.00
N VAL A 8 4.62 1.23 14.08
CA VAL A 8 5.52 1.64 15.17
C VAL A 8 6.92 1.08 14.89
N PRO A 9 8.00 1.75 15.32
CA PRO A 9 9.35 1.26 15.13
C PRO A 9 9.49 0.00 15.96
N PHE A 10 9.95 -1.08 15.34
CA PHE A 10 10.08 -2.37 16.02
C PHE A 10 11.14 -2.25 17.14
N PRO A 11 10.77 -2.39 18.43
CA PRO A 11 11.74 -2.31 19.52
C PRO A 11 12.70 -3.51 19.51
N ASP A 12 12.26 -4.65 18.97
CA ASP A 12 13.04 -5.86 18.79
C ASP A 12 12.82 -6.42 17.37
N HIS A 13 13.89 -6.88 16.72
CA HIS A 13 13.84 -7.51 15.39
C HIS A 13 12.87 -8.71 15.31
N GLY A 14 12.51 -9.33 16.45
CA GLY A 14 11.55 -10.43 16.54
C GLY A 14 10.09 -10.01 16.80
N ALA A 15 9.82 -8.74 17.11
CA ALA A 15 8.45 -8.22 17.31
C ALA A 15 7.76 -7.84 15.99
N ALA A 16 8.48 -7.88 14.87
CA ALA A 16 7.97 -7.55 13.55
C ALA A 16 6.86 -8.49 13.05
N ASP A 17 6.82 -9.71 13.57
CA ASP A 17 5.83 -10.72 13.17
C ASP A 17 4.42 -10.47 13.76
N LEU A 18 4.28 -9.57 14.74
CA LEU A 18 3.02 -9.38 15.48
C LEU A 18 2.16 -8.21 15.00
N MET A 19 2.71 -7.28 14.21
CA MET A 19 1.94 -6.14 13.69
C MET A 19 1.86 -6.19 12.17
N SER A 20 0.64 -6.27 11.66
CA SER A 20 0.39 -6.38 10.23
C SER A 20 0.92 -5.14 9.51
N ASN A 21 1.98 -5.32 8.74
CA ASN A 21 2.59 -4.27 7.93
C ASN A 21 1.82 -3.96 6.63
N HIS A 22 0.60 -4.48 6.52
CA HIS A 22 -0.21 -4.34 5.33
C HIS A 22 -1.65 -3.92 5.65
N LEU A 23 -2.21 -3.15 4.73
CA LEU A 23 -3.62 -2.77 4.69
C LEU A 23 -4.29 -3.53 3.55
N GLU A 24 -5.52 -3.98 3.78
CA GLU A 24 -6.36 -4.58 2.75
C GLU A 24 -7.67 -3.83 2.64
N GLN A 25 -8.13 -3.63 1.41
CA GLN A 25 -9.45 -3.10 1.12
C GLN A 25 -10.06 -3.87 -0.04
N VAL A 26 -11.31 -4.32 0.13
CA VAL A 26 -12.08 -4.99 -0.93
C VAL A 26 -13.00 -3.97 -1.59
N VAL A 27 -12.99 -3.94 -2.92
CA VAL A 27 -13.85 -3.14 -3.78
C VAL A 27 -14.70 -4.08 -4.62
N GLN A 28 -16.00 -3.80 -4.67
CA GLN A 28 -16.95 -4.51 -5.53
C GLN A 28 -17.16 -3.70 -6.80
N THR A 29 -16.87 -4.27 -7.96
CA THR A 29 -17.11 -3.64 -9.26
C THR A 29 -18.45 -4.13 -9.81
N THR A 30 -19.12 -3.28 -10.58
CA THR A 30 -20.44 -3.60 -11.16
C THR A 30 -20.37 -3.92 -12.66
N GLY A 31 -19.19 -3.80 -13.27
CA GLY A 31 -18.99 -3.98 -14.71
C GLY A 31 -17.58 -3.54 -15.14
N PRO A 32 -17.38 -3.27 -16.44
CA PRO A 32 -16.19 -2.61 -16.93
C PRO A 32 -15.98 -1.24 -16.28
N GLY A 33 -14.72 -0.88 -16.03
CA GLY A 33 -14.36 0.35 -15.34
C GLY A 33 -12.93 0.32 -14.83
N LYS A 34 -12.64 1.17 -13.86
CA LYS A 34 -11.30 1.32 -13.27
C LYS A 34 -11.35 1.36 -11.76
N ILE A 35 -10.39 0.71 -11.13
CA ILE A 35 -10.11 0.89 -9.71
C ILE A 35 -8.94 1.85 -9.56
N ILE A 36 -9.16 2.91 -8.78
CA ILE A 36 -8.16 3.89 -8.41
C ILE A 36 -7.73 3.58 -6.98
N ALA A 37 -6.49 3.14 -6.81
CA ALA A 37 -5.87 2.93 -5.52
C ALA A 37 -4.97 4.12 -5.16
N ARG A 38 -5.40 4.92 -4.19
CA ARG A 38 -4.63 6.01 -3.60
C ARG A 38 -3.86 5.50 -2.39
N THR A 39 -2.57 5.76 -2.38
CA THR A 39 -1.69 5.32 -1.29
C THR A 39 -0.88 6.48 -0.76
N SER A 40 -0.78 6.61 0.57
CA SER A 40 0.11 7.57 1.21
C SER A 40 1.08 6.84 2.15
N LEU A 41 2.27 7.41 2.32
CA LEU A 41 3.31 6.88 3.19
C LEU A 41 3.70 7.91 4.26
N PRO A 42 4.23 7.43 5.39
CA PRO A 42 4.87 8.32 6.33
C PRO A 42 6.07 8.97 5.65
N ALA A 43 6.22 10.28 5.85
CA ALA A 43 7.39 10.99 5.39
C ALA A 43 8.64 10.28 5.91
N ALA A 44 9.65 10.09 5.05
CA ALA A 44 10.97 9.72 5.55
C ALA A 44 11.34 10.74 6.64
N PRO A 45 11.80 10.32 7.83
CA PRO A 45 12.16 11.25 8.88
C PRO A 45 13.12 12.27 8.27
N GLY A 46 12.64 13.50 8.11
CA GLY A 46 13.44 14.59 7.58
C GLY A 46 14.68 14.66 8.43
N LYS A 47 15.85 14.75 7.78
CA LYS A 47 17.16 14.85 8.45
C LYS A 47 17.03 15.74 9.70
N GLY A 48 16.97 15.11 10.87
CA GLY A 48 17.29 15.79 12.10
C GLY A 48 18.70 16.36 11.91
N SER A 49 18.86 17.64 12.21
CA SER A 49 20.14 18.34 12.24
C SER A 49 21.22 17.46 12.90
N GLY A 50 22.02 16.76 12.08
CA GLY A 50 23.00 15.79 12.59
C GLY A 50 23.70 15.01 11.48
N ILE A 51 24.72 15.63 10.89
CA ILE A 51 25.91 15.02 10.22
C ILE A 51 25.64 14.11 8.99
N PRO A 52 26.20 14.41 7.80
CA PRO A 52 26.08 13.54 6.63
C PRO A 52 27.06 12.37 6.75
N SER A 53 26.56 11.16 6.96
CA SER A 53 27.36 9.94 6.80
C SER A 53 26.66 8.99 5.81
N GLY A 54 27.18 8.94 4.59
CA GLY A 54 26.99 7.85 3.62
C GLY A 54 25.74 7.90 2.72
N PRO A 55 25.80 7.24 1.54
CA PRO A 55 24.68 7.14 0.61
C PRO A 55 23.76 6.00 1.05
N SER A 56 22.88 6.25 2.02
CA SER A 56 21.91 5.23 2.46
C SER A 56 20.58 5.85 2.86
N GLY A 57 20.03 6.71 1.99
CA GLY A 57 18.61 7.02 2.02
C GLY A 57 17.86 5.78 1.58
N ARG A 58 17.44 4.93 2.52
CA ARG A 58 16.49 3.85 2.22
C ARG A 58 15.16 4.54 1.89
N SER A 59 14.91 4.78 0.61
CA SER A 59 13.59 5.23 0.13
C SER A 59 12.53 4.30 0.72
N ALA A 60 11.46 4.87 1.27
CA ALA A 60 10.38 4.08 1.84
C ALA A 60 9.75 3.25 0.71
N ARG A 61 10.01 1.94 0.66
CA ARG A 61 9.44 1.07 -0.38
C ARG A 61 8.09 0.55 0.09
N LYS A 62 7.11 0.52 -0.81
CA LYS A 62 5.83 -0.16 -0.60
C LYS A 62 5.57 -1.12 -1.76
N LYS A 63 4.73 -2.11 -1.49
CA LYS A 63 4.21 -3.03 -2.49
C LYS A 63 2.69 -2.87 -2.52
N LEU A 64 2.14 -2.50 -3.67
CA LEU A 64 0.70 -2.47 -3.90
C LEU A 64 0.34 -3.68 -4.77
N GLU A 65 -0.62 -4.48 -4.31
CA GLU A 65 -1.08 -5.69 -4.98
C GLU A 65 -2.59 -5.66 -5.15
N PHE A 66 -3.06 -6.18 -6.28
CA PHE A 66 -4.47 -6.35 -6.59
C PHE A 66 -4.77 -7.83 -6.79
N PHE A 67 -5.81 -8.32 -6.12
CA PHE A 67 -6.26 -9.69 -6.19
C PHE A 67 -7.71 -9.76 -6.63
N ARG A 68 -8.04 -10.76 -7.43
CA ARG A 68 -9.41 -11.12 -7.80
C ARG A 68 -9.89 -12.26 -6.93
N LEU A 69 -11.15 -12.22 -6.51
CA LEU A 69 -11.77 -13.38 -5.89
C LEU A 69 -12.18 -14.38 -6.98
N GLU A 70 -11.50 -15.52 -7.03
CA GLU A 70 -11.87 -16.64 -7.89
C GLU A 70 -12.39 -17.79 -7.05
N LYS A 71 -13.68 -18.11 -7.20
CA LYS A 71 -14.40 -19.06 -6.34
C LYS A 71 -14.33 -18.60 -4.88
N ASN A 72 -13.34 -19.08 -4.12
CA ASN A 72 -13.10 -18.75 -2.71
C ASN A 72 -11.64 -18.37 -2.43
N GLU A 73 -10.82 -18.15 -3.47
CA GLU A 73 -9.40 -17.85 -3.34
C GLU A 73 -9.07 -16.49 -3.97
N TRP A 74 -8.15 -15.76 -3.33
CA TRP A 74 -7.65 -14.49 -3.86
C TRP A 74 -6.48 -14.75 -4.80
N VAL A 75 -6.69 -14.53 -6.10
CA VAL A 75 -5.69 -14.71 -7.15
C VAL A 75 -5.04 -13.37 -7.47
N LEU A 76 -3.71 -13.30 -7.42
CA LEU A 76 -2.96 -12.08 -7.74
C LEU A 76 -3.15 -11.72 -9.22
N LEU A 77 -3.66 -10.53 -9.50
CA LEU A 77 -3.76 -9.97 -10.85
C LEU A 77 -2.51 -9.16 -11.20
N TYR A 78 -2.14 -8.24 -10.31
CA TYR A 78 -1.10 -7.26 -10.55
C TYR A 78 -0.42 -6.88 -9.23
N GLY A 79 0.88 -6.63 -9.28
CA GLY A 79 1.65 -6.14 -8.16
C GLY A 79 2.71 -5.18 -8.62
N THR A 80 2.81 -4.03 -7.95
CA THR A 80 3.84 -3.03 -8.24
C THR A 80 4.59 -2.63 -6.98
N MET A 81 5.87 -2.37 -7.18
CA MET A 81 6.72 -1.77 -6.16
C MET A 81 6.70 -0.27 -6.38
N VAL A 82 6.41 0.47 -5.33
CA VAL A 82 6.32 1.92 -5.40
C VAL A 82 7.35 2.51 -4.46
N GLU A 83 8.16 3.42 -4.98
CA GLU A 83 9.14 4.16 -4.20
C GLU A 83 8.48 5.39 -3.58
N GLY A 84 8.52 5.50 -2.26
CA GLY A 84 7.74 6.48 -1.52
C GLY A 84 8.29 7.91 -1.60
N GLY A 85 7.39 8.84 -1.89
CA GLY A 85 7.48 10.27 -1.60
C GLY A 85 6.41 10.71 -0.59
N GLN A 86 6.37 12.01 -0.25
CA GLN A 86 5.32 12.59 0.62
C GLN A 86 3.95 12.68 -0.07
N GLU A 87 3.92 12.72 -1.40
CA GLU A 87 2.68 12.89 -2.15
C GLU A 87 1.88 11.59 -2.25
N PRO A 88 0.54 11.65 -2.13
CA PRO A 88 -0.32 10.51 -2.43
C PRO A 88 -0.09 10.02 -3.86
N GLU A 89 0.11 8.71 -4.01
CA GLU A 89 0.29 8.09 -5.32
C GLU A 89 -0.95 7.32 -5.72
N GLU A 90 -1.38 7.53 -6.96
CA GLU A 90 -2.49 6.82 -7.57
C GLU A 90 -1.99 5.68 -8.45
N SER A 91 -2.59 4.50 -8.29
CA SER A 91 -2.39 3.36 -9.17
C SER A 91 -3.73 2.91 -9.71
N LEU A 92 -3.75 2.59 -11.01
CA LEU A 92 -4.97 2.24 -11.73
C LEU A 92 -4.98 0.74 -12.06
N LEU A 93 -6.15 0.13 -11.95
CA LEU A 93 -6.42 -1.21 -12.45
C LEU A 93 -7.69 -1.17 -13.30
N ASP A 94 -7.58 -1.48 -14.59
CA ASP A 94 -8.74 -1.65 -15.46
C ASP A 94 -9.42 -3.00 -15.16
N VAL A 95 -10.74 -2.97 -14.98
CA VAL A 95 -11.59 -4.14 -14.74
C VAL A 95 -12.55 -4.30 -15.92
N GLN A 96 -12.84 -5.54 -16.30
CA GLN A 96 -13.62 -5.84 -17.52
C GLN A 96 -15.02 -6.40 -17.21
N SER A 97 -15.31 -6.67 -15.94
CA SER A 97 -16.54 -7.31 -15.50
C SER A 97 -16.83 -7.01 -14.03
N ALA A 98 -18.03 -7.33 -13.58
CA ALA A 98 -18.40 -7.28 -12.17
C ALA A 98 -17.62 -8.33 -11.37
N GLU A 99 -16.82 -7.89 -10.41
CA GLU A 99 -15.91 -8.72 -9.63
C GLU A 99 -15.56 -8.11 -8.27
N SER A 100 -15.11 -8.96 -7.35
CA SER A 100 -14.53 -8.51 -6.09
C SER A 100 -13.02 -8.38 -6.24
N ILE A 101 -12.50 -7.17 -6.12
CA ILE A 101 -11.07 -6.90 -6.13
C ILE A 101 -10.59 -6.54 -4.73
N LYS A 102 -9.56 -7.23 -4.25
CA LYS A 102 -8.85 -6.88 -3.02
C LYS A 102 -7.58 -6.12 -3.38
N CYS A 103 -7.46 -4.92 -2.86
CA CYS A 103 -6.24 -4.13 -2.90
C CYS A 103 -5.47 -4.36 -1.60
N ARG A 104 -4.19 -4.67 -1.69
CA ARG A 104 -3.29 -4.85 -0.54
C ARG A 104 -2.11 -3.92 -0.67
N LEU A 105 -1.94 -3.04 0.32
CA LEU A 105 -0.77 -2.18 0.44
C LEU A 105 0.12 -2.72 1.55
N THR A 106 1.34 -3.13 1.22
CA THR A 106 2.36 -3.58 2.17
C THR A 106 3.45 -2.52 2.32
N ASN A 107 3.65 -2.03 3.53
CA ASN A 107 4.76 -1.14 3.84
C ASN A 107 6.04 -1.98 4.08
N MET A 108 7.06 -1.73 3.26
CA MET A 108 8.37 -2.42 3.31
C MET A 108 9.50 -1.49 3.77
N SER A 109 9.18 -0.28 4.23
CA SER A 109 10.18 0.70 4.67
C SER A 109 10.83 0.34 6.02
N GLY A 110 10.08 -0.35 6.89
CA GLY A 110 10.46 -0.56 8.29
C GLY A 110 10.50 0.73 9.12
N SER A 111 10.07 1.86 8.54
CA SER A 111 10.01 3.16 9.21
C SER A 111 8.71 3.29 9.99
N GLU A 112 8.78 3.95 11.14
CA GLU A 112 7.61 4.39 11.88
C GLU A 112 6.78 5.37 11.05
N GLY A 113 5.46 5.25 11.16
CA GLY A 113 4.51 6.28 10.77
C GLY A 113 3.25 5.75 10.10
N GLN A 114 2.32 6.68 9.86
CA GLN A 114 1.02 6.38 9.28
C GLN A 114 1.13 6.19 7.76
N PHE A 115 0.50 5.13 7.26
CA PHE A 115 0.31 4.87 5.83
C PHE A 115 -1.18 4.59 5.58
N SER A 116 -1.65 4.89 4.37
CA SER A 116 -3.06 4.67 4.03
C SER A 116 -3.26 4.05 2.66
N LEU A 117 -4.36 3.33 2.53
CA LEU A 117 -4.89 2.76 1.30
C LEU A 117 -6.34 3.21 1.17
N GLU A 118 -6.65 3.87 0.06
CA GLU A 118 -8.01 4.15 -0.36
C GLU A 118 -8.22 3.59 -1.75
N CYS A 119 -9.29 2.83 -1.95
CA CYS A 119 -9.64 2.28 -3.24
C CYS A 119 -11.06 2.69 -3.62
N THR A 120 -11.20 3.24 -4.82
CA THR A 120 -12.46 3.65 -5.41
C THR A 120 -12.64 2.99 -6.77
N TYR A 121 -13.88 2.61 -7.10
CA TYR A 121 -14.23 2.08 -8.42
C TYR A 121 -14.99 3.15 -9.20
N GLU A 122 -14.57 3.39 -10.43
CA GLU A 122 -15.23 4.24 -11.42
C GLU A 122 -15.73 3.35 -12.57
N PRO A 123 -17.04 3.22 -12.79
CA PRO A 123 -17.58 2.54 -13.96
C PRO A 123 -17.21 3.27 -15.26
N ASP A 124 -17.00 2.52 -16.34
CA ASP A 124 -16.85 3.08 -17.70
C ASP A 124 -18.17 3.67 -18.25
#